data_AF-A0A2V5P9K4-F1
#
_entry.id   AF-A0A2V5P9K4-F1
#
_cell.length_a   1.000
_cell.length_b   1.000
_cell.length_c   1.000
_cell.angle_alpha   90.00
_cell.angle_beta   90.00
_cell.angle_gamma   90.00
#
_symmetry.space_group_name_H-M   'P 1'
#
loop_
_entity.id
_entity.type
_entity.pdbx_description
1 polymer ?
#
loop_
_entity_poly.entity_id
_entity_poly.type
_entity_poly.pdbx_seq_one_letter_code
_entity_poly.pdbx_strand_id
1 'polypeptide(L)'
;EAEGDMPRLQIIRLPSDHTHGASRGFRTPAAYMADNDLALGQIVEAVSRSKFWPQTAIFVVEDDAQNGPDHVDAHRTIAFVISPHTKRGVVDSTLYSTSSMLRTMELILGLKPMSQFDAAARPMYHSFQSQPDLRPYTALAANVDLEERNPSTAWGGQIKMNFARADAADDLLLNEMVWRSVRGADSPMPAPVRAAFVFPHPKAAGDD
;
A
#
# COMPACT_ATOMS: atom_id res chain seq x y z
N GLU A 1 14.69 14.30 16.52
CA GLU A 1 15.12 15.69 16.21
C GLU A 1 16.02 16.31 17.28
N ALA A 2 15.60 16.30 18.55
CA ALA A 2 16.37 16.81 19.67
C ALA A 2 17.81 16.27 19.73
N GLU A 3 17.98 14.97 19.45
CA GLU A 3 19.28 14.29 19.45
C GLU A 3 20.14 14.55 18.19
N GLY A 4 19.62 15.24 17.17
CA GLY A 4 20.37 15.48 15.95
C GLY A 4 20.29 14.39 14.88
N ASP A 5 19.93 13.15 15.26
CA ASP A 5 20.04 11.96 14.41
C ASP A 5 18.68 11.27 14.15
N MET A 6 18.61 10.47 13.09
CA MET A 6 17.46 9.63 12.70
C MET A 6 17.97 8.28 12.16
N PRO A 7 17.37 7.13 12.59
CA PRO A 7 17.74 5.83 12.05
C PRO A 7 17.60 5.77 10.53
N ARG A 8 18.60 5.19 9.85
CA ARG A 8 18.65 5.09 8.39
C ARG A 8 17.53 4.24 7.77
N LEU A 9 17.00 3.29 8.53
CA LEU A 9 15.83 2.49 8.16
C LEU A 9 14.88 2.42 9.35
N GLN A 10 13.61 2.70 9.11
CA GLN A 10 12.52 2.57 10.07
C GLN A 10 11.39 1.80 9.39
N ILE A 11 10.83 0.82 10.09
CA ILE A 11 9.70 0.02 9.61
C ILE A 11 8.52 0.32 10.53
N ILE A 12 7.44 0.81 9.94
CA ILE A 12 6.20 1.14 10.63
C ILE A 12 5.10 0.27 10.04
N ARG A 13 4.29 -0.35 10.90
CA ARG A 13 3.09 -1.09 10.50
C ARG A 13 1.87 -0.34 11.00
N LEU A 14 0.93 -0.07 10.10
CA LEU A 14 -0.38 0.50 10.42
C LEU A 14 -1.43 -0.60 10.17
N PRO A 15 -1.98 -1.25 11.21
CA PRO A 15 -2.73 -2.51 11.05
C PRO A 15 -4.23 -2.32 10.82
N SER A 16 -4.74 -1.08 10.74
CA SER A 16 -6.18 -0.83 10.70
C SER A 16 -6.82 -1.29 9.38
N ASP A 17 -6.03 -1.40 8.30
CA ASP A 17 -6.45 -1.92 6.98
C ASP A 17 -6.91 -3.39 6.95
N HIS A 18 -6.55 -4.20 7.95
CA HIS A 18 -7.03 -5.60 8.05
C HIS A 18 -8.54 -5.67 8.36
N THR A 19 -9.13 -4.61 8.90
CA THR A 19 -10.55 -4.45 9.22
C THR A 19 -11.12 -5.56 10.14
N HIS A 20 -12.44 -5.58 10.33
CA HIS A 20 -13.20 -6.73 10.83
C HIS A 20 -14.29 -7.14 9.83
N GLY A 21 -14.07 -6.86 8.53
CA GLY A 21 -15.07 -6.97 7.49
C GLY A 21 -16.36 -6.22 7.85
N ALA A 22 -17.50 -6.85 7.54
CA ALA A 22 -18.83 -6.33 7.89
C ALA A 22 -19.36 -6.85 9.24
N SER A 23 -18.50 -7.35 10.13
CA SER A 23 -18.90 -7.92 11.43
C SER A 23 -19.74 -6.93 12.24
N ARG A 24 -20.94 -7.36 12.68
CA ARG A 24 -21.90 -6.50 13.37
C ARG A 24 -21.29 -5.86 14.63
N GLY A 25 -21.47 -4.55 14.76
CA GLY A 25 -21.03 -3.79 15.94
C GLY A 25 -19.53 -3.45 15.97
N PHE A 26 -18.72 -3.96 15.04
CA PHE A 26 -17.36 -3.48 14.79
C PHE A 26 -17.38 -2.28 13.85
N ARG A 27 -16.26 -1.54 13.77
CA ARG A 27 -16.14 -0.41 12.84
C ARG A 27 -16.32 -0.87 11.38
N THR A 28 -16.89 -0.01 10.55
CA THR A 28 -17.02 -0.32 9.11
C THR A 28 -15.64 -0.44 8.44
N PRO A 29 -15.50 -1.19 7.35
CA PRO A 29 -14.25 -1.22 6.58
C PRO A 29 -13.78 0.18 6.17
N ALA A 30 -14.72 1.09 5.83
CA ALA A 30 -14.41 2.47 5.49
C ALA A 30 -13.80 3.24 6.68
N ALA A 31 -14.36 3.09 7.89
CA ALA A 31 -13.82 3.71 9.09
C ALA A 31 -12.42 3.19 9.45
N TYR A 32 -12.20 1.86 9.33
CA TYR A 32 -10.87 1.25 9.50
C TYR A 32 -9.84 1.78 8.50
N MET A 33 -10.18 1.87 7.22
CA MET A 33 -9.29 2.39 6.20
C MET A 33 -9.00 3.88 6.38
N ALA A 34 -10.00 4.68 6.76
CA ALA A 34 -9.82 6.11 7.00
C ALA A 34 -8.94 6.40 8.22
N ASP A 35 -9.01 5.56 9.26
CA ASP A 35 -8.09 5.61 10.40
C ASP A 35 -6.64 5.36 9.96
N ASN A 36 -6.43 4.37 9.07
CA ASN A 36 -5.12 4.06 8.49
C ASN A 36 -4.58 5.21 7.61
N ASP A 37 -5.41 5.75 6.73
CA ASP A 37 -5.08 6.88 5.83
C ASP A 37 -4.72 8.15 6.62
N LEU A 38 -5.51 8.46 7.66
CA LEU A 38 -5.23 9.60 8.55
C LEU A 38 -3.90 9.42 9.28
N ALA A 39 -3.64 8.23 9.83
CA ALA A 39 -2.38 7.93 10.52
C ALA A 39 -1.17 8.05 9.57
N LEU A 40 -1.27 7.50 8.35
CA LEU A 40 -0.23 7.66 7.33
C LEU A 40 0.00 9.14 7.00
N GLY A 41 -1.09 9.89 6.78
CA GLY A 41 -1.03 11.32 6.51
C GLY A 41 -0.31 12.11 7.61
N GLN A 42 -0.60 11.81 8.88
CA GLN A 42 0.05 12.43 10.03
C GLN A 42 1.55 12.10 10.12
N ILE A 43 1.94 10.86 9.82
CA ILE A 43 3.35 10.45 9.76
C ILE A 43 4.08 11.25 8.67
N VAL A 44 3.51 11.30 7.46
CA VAL A 44 4.10 12.02 6.33
C VAL A 44 4.18 13.52 6.63
N GLU A 45 3.15 14.11 7.22
CA GLU A 45 3.16 15.52 7.63
C GLU A 45 4.29 15.79 8.63
N ALA A 46 4.38 15.00 9.71
CA ALA A 46 5.40 15.17 10.73
C ALA A 46 6.82 15.05 10.15
N VAL A 47 7.07 14.03 9.33
CA VAL A 47 8.36 13.82 8.67
C VAL A 47 8.67 14.97 7.70
N SER A 48 7.70 15.43 6.92
CA SER A 48 7.90 16.48 5.91
C SER A 48 8.19 17.86 6.50
N ARG A 49 7.80 18.09 7.77
CA ARG A 49 8.10 19.31 8.53
C ARG A 49 9.39 19.20 9.33
N SER A 50 9.98 18.01 9.41
CA SER A 50 11.22 17.77 10.15
C SER A 50 12.45 18.28 9.40
N LYS A 51 13.54 18.51 10.13
CA LYS A 51 14.86 18.79 9.53
C LYS A 51 15.41 17.64 8.67
N PHE A 52 14.86 16.43 8.80
CA PHE A 52 15.32 15.26 8.07
C PHE A 52 14.67 15.12 6.69
N TRP A 53 13.54 15.80 6.44
CA TRP A 53 12.78 15.73 5.18
C TRP A 53 13.64 15.78 3.91
N PRO A 54 14.65 16.68 3.77
CA PRO A 54 15.49 16.75 2.56
C PRO A 54 16.19 15.44 2.18
N GLN A 55 16.36 14.52 3.13
CA GLN A 55 17.11 13.27 2.99
C GLN A 55 16.25 12.02 3.25
N THR A 56 14.92 12.16 3.29
CA THR A 56 14.00 11.06 3.60
C THR A 56 13.24 10.59 2.35
N ALA A 57 13.06 9.28 2.25
CA ALA A 57 12.07 8.65 1.37
C ALA A 57 11.22 7.70 2.22
N ILE A 58 9.90 7.82 2.10
CA ILE A 58 8.92 6.94 2.75
C ILE A 58 8.36 6.03 1.66
N PHE A 59 8.44 4.72 1.88
CA PHE A 59 7.87 3.70 1.00
C PHE A 59 6.67 3.09 1.70
N VAL A 60 5.55 2.98 1.00
CA VAL A 60 4.28 2.45 1.52
C VAL A 60 3.80 1.36 0.57
N VAL A 61 3.48 0.20 1.12
CA VAL A 61 2.95 -0.97 0.42
C VAL A 61 2.15 -1.81 1.42
N GLU A 62 1.13 -2.50 0.94
CA GLU A 62 0.43 -3.52 1.72
C GLU A 62 1.28 -4.80 1.84
N ASP A 63 0.99 -5.64 2.84
CA ASP A 63 1.65 -6.94 2.98
C ASP A 63 1.20 -7.95 1.89
N ASP A 64 -0.09 -7.91 1.53
CA ASP A 64 -0.62 -8.56 0.34
C ASP A 64 -1.84 -7.82 -0.29
N ALA A 65 -2.50 -8.44 -1.26
CA ALA A 65 -3.69 -7.91 -1.93
C ALA A 65 -4.99 -8.63 -1.48
N GLN A 66 -4.92 -9.39 -0.39
CA GLN A 66 -5.95 -10.24 0.18
C GLN A 66 -6.58 -11.22 -0.83
N ASN A 67 -5.88 -11.56 -1.93
CA ASN A 67 -6.45 -12.32 -3.07
C ASN A 67 -7.78 -11.71 -3.57
N GLY A 68 -7.91 -10.39 -3.43
CA GLY A 68 -9.11 -9.64 -3.78
C GLY A 68 -9.30 -9.49 -5.30
N PRO A 69 -10.49 -9.05 -5.73
CA PRO A 69 -10.75 -8.82 -7.14
C PRO A 69 -9.99 -7.61 -7.66
N ASP A 70 -9.12 -7.84 -8.65
CA ASP A 70 -8.48 -6.81 -9.46
C ASP A 70 -8.62 -7.18 -10.95
N HIS A 71 -8.86 -6.18 -11.80
CA HIS A 71 -9.11 -6.40 -13.23
C HIS A 71 -7.84 -6.65 -14.06
N VAL A 72 -6.66 -6.40 -13.49
CA VAL A 72 -5.34 -6.65 -14.11
C VAL A 72 -4.73 -7.92 -13.55
N ASP A 73 -4.57 -7.98 -12.22
CA ASP A 73 -4.05 -9.16 -11.53
C ASP A 73 -4.36 -9.08 -10.03
N ALA A 74 -4.81 -10.18 -9.43
CA ALA A 74 -5.22 -10.26 -8.02
C ALA A 74 -4.08 -10.07 -7.01
N HIS A 75 -2.81 -10.06 -7.44
CA HIS A 75 -1.66 -9.70 -6.60
C HIS A 75 -1.24 -8.24 -6.77
N ARG A 76 -1.90 -7.47 -7.64
CA ARG A 76 -1.63 -6.04 -7.78
C ARG A 76 -2.09 -5.33 -6.50
N THR A 77 -1.18 -4.56 -5.91
CA THR A 77 -1.45 -3.76 -4.71
C THR A 77 -1.10 -2.28 -4.95
N ILE A 78 -1.41 -1.44 -3.97
CA ILE A 78 -1.00 -0.04 -3.95
C ILE A 78 0.48 0.08 -3.56
N ALA A 79 1.16 1.08 -4.12
CA ALA A 79 2.51 1.41 -3.73
C ALA A 79 2.71 2.92 -3.82
N PHE A 80 3.22 3.51 -2.73
CA PHE A 80 3.58 4.93 -2.70
C PHE A 80 5.05 5.10 -2.39
N VAL A 81 5.67 6.09 -3.01
CA VAL A 81 7.00 6.59 -2.65
C VAL A 81 6.87 8.10 -2.42
N ILE A 82 7.20 8.54 -1.21
CA ILE A 82 6.98 9.91 -0.76
C ILE A 82 8.32 10.49 -0.31
N SER A 83 8.82 11.48 -1.06
CA SER A 83 10.12 12.12 -0.82
C SER A 83 10.15 13.52 -1.46
N PRO A 84 11.02 14.45 -1.04
CA PRO A 84 11.31 15.61 -1.86
C PRO A 84 11.81 15.25 -3.26
N HIS A 85 12.46 14.09 -3.38
CA HIS A 85 13.09 13.62 -4.61
C HIS A 85 12.15 12.80 -5.50
N THR A 86 10.89 12.60 -5.11
CA THR A 86 9.88 11.94 -5.97
C THR A 86 9.12 12.96 -6.80
N LYS A 87 8.75 12.58 -8.03
CA LYS A 87 7.87 13.39 -8.89
C LYS A 87 6.51 13.55 -8.20
N ARG A 88 6.01 14.79 -8.08
CA ARG A 88 4.73 15.08 -7.40
C ARG A 88 3.55 15.01 -8.37
N GLY A 89 2.44 14.45 -7.91
CA GLY A 89 1.19 14.38 -8.69
C GLY A 89 1.31 13.49 -9.93
N VAL A 90 2.26 12.55 -9.92
CA VAL A 90 2.52 11.64 -11.04
C VAL A 90 2.12 10.23 -10.64
N VAL A 91 1.41 9.54 -11.53
CA VAL A 91 1.20 8.10 -11.46
C VAL A 91 2.26 7.44 -12.34
N ASP A 92 3.16 6.67 -11.71
CA ASP A 92 4.14 5.87 -12.42
C ASP A 92 3.53 4.51 -12.79
N SER A 93 3.24 4.31 -14.07
CA SER A 93 2.65 3.05 -14.59
C SER A 93 3.70 2.01 -14.97
N THR A 94 4.96 2.20 -14.59
CA THR A 94 6.01 1.18 -14.79
C THR A 94 5.65 -0.08 -14.01
N LEU A 95 5.78 -1.25 -14.63
CA LEU A 95 5.57 -2.51 -13.91
C LEU A 95 6.71 -2.72 -12.89
N TYR A 96 6.34 -2.62 -11.62
CA TYR A 96 7.18 -2.89 -10.45
C TYR A 96 6.65 -4.10 -9.67
N SER A 97 7.53 -4.71 -8.88
CA SER A 97 7.17 -5.69 -7.86
C SER A 97 7.65 -5.21 -6.48
N THR A 98 7.31 -5.92 -5.40
CA THR A 98 7.87 -5.64 -4.07
C THR A 98 9.40 -5.70 -4.08
N SER A 99 10.01 -6.56 -4.91
CA SER A 99 11.46 -6.58 -5.11
C SER A 99 12.00 -5.31 -5.76
N SER A 100 11.23 -4.62 -6.62
CA SER A 100 11.61 -3.31 -7.16
C SER A 100 11.70 -2.24 -6.08
N MET A 101 10.76 -2.23 -5.15
CA MET A 101 10.77 -1.33 -3.99
C MET A 101 11.98 -1.62 -3.10
N LEU A 102 12.17 -2.89 -2.73
CA LEU A 102 13.32 -3.32 -1.94
C LEU A 102 14.65 -2.94 -2.60
N ARG A 103 14.79 -3.20 -3.90
CA ARG A 103 15.97 -2.83 -4.67
C ARG A 103 16.23 -1.32 -4.66
N THR A 104 15.17 -0.52 -4.68
CA THR A 104 15.28 0.95 -4.60
C THR A 104 15.77 1.39 -3.22
N MET A 105 15.25 0.78 -2.15
CA MET A 105 15.70 1.03 -0.77
C MET A 105 17.17 0.66 -0.58
N GLU A 106 17.60 -0.49 -1.10
CA GLU A 106 19.01 -0.92 -1.07
C GLU A 106 19.93 0.14 -1.68
N LEU A 107 19.57 0.64 -2.86
CA LEU A 107 20.35 1.65 -3.58
C LEU A 107 20.46 2.97 -2.80
N ILE A 108 19.36 3.42 -2.18
CA ILE A 108 19.35 4.62 -1.32
C ILE A 108 20.24 4.42 -0.10
N LEU A 109 20.21 3.23 0.50
CA LEU A 109 20.98 2.89 1.70
C LEU A 109 22.44 2.48 1.42
N GLY A 110 22.82 2.36 0.15
CA GLY A 110 24.15 1.90 -0.26
C GLY A 110 24.39 0.41 0.01
N LEU A 111 23.33 -0.41 0.04
CA LEU A 111 23.38 -1.84 0.29
C LEU A 111 23.57 -2.63 -1.01
N LYS A 112 24.17 -3.82 -0.88
CA LYS A 112 24.22 -4.83 -1.94
C LYS A 112 22.86 -5.55 -2.02
N PRO A 113 22.50 -6.09 -3.19
CA PRO A 113 21.35 -6.97 -3.31
C PRO A 113 21.48 -8.16 -2.35
N MET A 114 20.39 -8.50 -1.66
CA MET A 114 20.34 -9.63 -0.74
C MET A 114 20.13 -10.97 -1.44
N SER A 115 19.59 -10.95 -2.66
CA SER A 115 19.24 -12.14 -3.42
C SER A 115 19.38 -11.93 -4.94
N GLN A 116 19.14 -12.97 -5.73
CA GLN A 116 19.03 -12.79 -7.19
C GLN A 116 17.76 -12.02 -7.59
N PHE A 117 16.73 -12.02 -6.74
CA PHE A 117 15.43 -11.40 -7.05
C PHE A 117 15.51 -9.88 -7.00
N ASP A 118 16.07 -9.32 -5.91
CA ASP A 118 16.32 -7.87 -5.82
C ASP A 118 17.44 -7.43 -6.78
N ALA A 119 18.48 -8.24 -7.00
CA ALA A 119 19.52 -7.96 -7.99
C ALA A 119 18.95 -7.78 -9.41
N ALA A 120 17.98 -8.60 -9.80
CA ALA A 120 17.32 -8.54 -11.12
C ALA A 120 16.13 -7.58 -11.17
N ALA A 121 15.68 -7.04 -10.03
CA ALA A 121 14.51 -6.19 -9.98
C ALA A 121 14.77 -4.82 -10.60
N ARG A 122 13.77 -4.30 -11.32
CA ARG A 122 13.80 -2.94 -11.88
C ARG A 122 13.67 -1.91 -10.75
N PRO A 123 14.65 -1.02 -10.50
CA PRO A 123 14.51 0.03 -9.50
C PRO A 123 13.44 1.07 -9.90
N MET A 124 12.87 1.75 -8.91
CA MET A 124 11.78 2.73 -9.10
C MET A 124 12.26 4.11 -9.61
N TYR A 125 13.35 4.16 -10.39
CA TYR A 125 13.98 5.42 -10.83
C TYR A 125 13.02 6.38 -11.55
N HIS A 126 12.03 5.85 -12.27
CA HIS A 126 11.07 6.67 -13.00
C HIS A 126 10.16 7.49 -12.06
N SER A 127 10.01 7.08 -10.80
CA SER A 127 9.28 7.82 -9.76
C SER A 127 10.10 8.98 -9.15
N PHE A 128 11.41 9.04 -9.39
CA PHE A 128 12.31 10.05 -8.82
C PHE A 128 12.67 11.17 -9.81
N GLN A 129 13.09 12.31 -9.27
CA GLN A 129 13.57 13.50 -9.97
C GLN A 129 14.83 14.04 -9.28
N SER A 130 15.69 14.72 -10.04
CA SER A 130 16.98 15.20 -9.53
C SER A 130 16.88 16.47 -8.68
N GLN A 131 15.87 17.30 -8.93
CA GLN A 131 15.66 18.54 -8.18
C GLN A 131 14.62 18.31 -7.08
N PRO A 132 14.98 18.45 -5.80
CA PRO A 132 14.06 18.17 -4.71
C PRO A 132 13.00 19.26 -4.57
N ASP A 133 11.77 18.83 -4.29
CA ASP A 133 10.68 19.69 -3.86
C ASP A 133 10.45 19.55 -2.35
N LEU A 134 11.00 20.49 -1.60
CA LEU A 134 11.00 20.50 -0.14
C LEU A 134 9.68 20.98 0.48
N ARG A 135 8.64 21.30 -0.30
CA ARG A 135 7.36 21.75 0.26
C ARG A 135 6.80 20.68 1.23
N PRO A 136 6.41 21.04 2.47
CA PRO A 136 5.86 20.06 3.39
C PRO A 136 4.51 19.52 2.89
N TYR A 137 4.11 18.38 3.40
CA TYR A 137 2.77 17.83 3.26
C TYR A 137 1.91 18.24 4.46
N THR A 138 0.62 18.49 4.21
CA THR A 138 -0.37 18.73 5.26
C THR A 138 -1.36 17.58 5.20
N ALA A 139 -1.55 16.87 6.32
CA ALA A 139 -2.49 15.76 6.38
C ALA A 139 -3.92 16.27 6.17
N LEU A 140 -4.73 15.48 5.47
CA LEU A 140 -6.15 15.72 5.35
C LEU A 140 -6.87 15.11 6.56
N ALA A 141 -7.91 15.78 7.04
CA ALA A 141 -8.80 15.19 8.03
C ALA A 141 -9.59 14.03 7.40
N ALA A 142 -9.94 13.03 8.22
CA ALA A 142 -10.85 11.98 7.79
C ALA A 142 -12.18 12.60 7.33
N ASN A 143 -12.69 12.12 6.20
CA ASN A 143 -13.95 12.56 5.60
C ASN A 143 -15.12 11.59 5.87
N VAL A 144 -14.89 10.57 6.69
CA VAL A 144 -15.88 9.60 7.17
C VAL A 144 -15.86 9.57 8.70
N ASP A 145 -16.93 9.04 9.31
CA ASP A 145 -16.97 8.82 10.75
C ASP A 145 -16.08 7.62 11.12
N LEU A 146 -14.97 7.90 11.81
CA LEU A 146 -14.02 6.88 12.25
C LEU A 146 -14.60 5.91 13.29
N GLU A 147 -15.73 6.26 13.92
CA GLU A 147 -16.44 5.42 14.88
C GLU A 147 -17.68 4.75 14.28
N GLU A 148 -17.92 4.91 12.97
CA GLU A 148 -19.05 4.26 12.29
C GLU A 148 -18.96 2.75 12.44
N ARG A 149 -20.06 2.13 12.87
CA ARG A 149 -20.13 0.68 13.10
C ARG A 149 -21.05 -0.01 12.11
N ASN A 150 -20.67 -1.23 11.72
CA ASN A 150 -21.49 -2.08 10.89
C ASN A 150 -22.88 -2.31 11.53
N PRO A 151 -23.98 -2.01 10.81
CA PRO A 151 -25.33 -2.18 11.34
C PRO A 151 -25.67 -3.67 11.48
N SER A 152 -26.75 -3.96 12.21
CA SER A 152 -27.25 -5.34 12.33
C SER A 152 -27.75 -5.94 11.02
N THR A 153 -28.00 -5.10 10.01
CA THR A 153 -28.46 -5.46 8.67
C THR A 153 -27.32 -5.64 7.67
N ALA A 154 -26.05 -5.46 8.09
CA ALA A 154 -24.91 -5.62 7.22
C ALA A 154 -24.84 -7.04 6.64
N TRP A 155 -24.63 -7.16 5.33
CA TRP A 155 -24.55 -8.46 4.67
C TRP A 155 -23.36 -9.26 5.24
N GLY A 156 -23.63 -10.52 5.63
CA GLY A 156 -22.64 -11.38 6.26
C GLY A 156 -22.24 -10.97 7.68
N GLY A 157 -22.77 -9.90 8.27
CA GLY A 157 -22.31 -9.37 9.55
C GLY A 157 -22.56 -10.28 10.77
N GLN A 158 -23.41 -11.30 10.62
CA GLN A 158 -23.65 -12.38 11.60
C GLN A 158 -22.70 -13.58 11.45
N ILE A 159 -21.95 -13.66 10.36
CA ILE A 159 -21.02 -14.75 10.11
C ILE A 159 -19.83 -14.59 11.06
N LYS A 160 -19.51 -15.66 11.80
CA LYS A 160 -18.37 -15.66 12.72
C LYS A 160 -17.09 -15.94 11.94
N MET A 161 -16.20 -14.95 11.88
CA MET A 161 -14.84 -15.10 11.37
C MET A 161 -13.83 -15.10 12.52
N ASN A 162 -12.65 -15.67 12.24
CA ASN A 162 -11.54 -15.67 13.19
C ASN A 162 -10.57 -14.53 12.86
N PHE A 163 -10.65 -13.44 13.62
CA PHE A 163 -9.70 -12.32 13.53
C PHE A 163 -8.59 -12.37 14.60
N ALA A 164 -8.43 -13.51 15.29
CA ALA A 164 -7.45 -13.62 16.38
C ALA A 164 -5.98 -13.61 15.89
N ARG A 165 -5.76 -13.94 14.62
CA ARG A 165 -4.45 -13.98 13.97
C ARG A 165 -4.62 -13.47 12.53
N ALA A 166 -3.58 -12.85 11.98
CA ALA A 166 -3.53 -12.55 10.55
C ALA A 166 -3.77 -13.84 9.75
N ASP A 167 -4.47 -13.71 8.63
CA ASP A 167 -4.78 -14.78 7.66
C ASP A 167 -5.60 -15.95 8.22
N ALA A 168 -6.24 -15.79 9.38
CA ALA A 168 -7.07 -16.84 9.99
C ALA A 168 -8.53 -16.81 9.51
N ALA A 169 -8.99 -15.69 8.93
CA ALA A 169 -10.30 -15.60 8.32
C ALA A 169 -10.28 -16.18 6.90
N ASP A 170 -11.42 -16.69 6.44
CA ASP A 170 -11.60 -17.07 5.03
C ASP A 170 -11.50 -15.81 4.16
N ASP A 171 -10.49 -15.75 3.30
CA ASP A 171 -10.14 -14.58 2.48
C ASP A 171 -11.24 -14.25 1.48
N LEU A 172 -11.78 -15.24 0.78
CA LEU A 172 -12.85 -15.06 -0.21
C LEU A 172 -14.13 -14.53 0.43
N LEU A 173 -14.53 -15.09 1.57
CA LEU A 173 -15.73 -14.65 2.27
C LEU A 173 -15.55 -13.27 2.90
N LEU A 174 -14.37 -12.98 3.46
CA LEU A 174 -14.04 -11.66 3.99
C LEU A 174 -14.08 -10.60 2.88
N ASN A 175 -13.47 -10.90 1.73
CA ASN A 175 -13.51 -10.02 0.57
C ASN A 175 -14.94 -9.77 0.09
N GLU A 176 -15.80 -10.79 0.02
CA GLU A 176 -17.18 -10.62 -0.39
C GLU A 176 -17.97 -9.74 0.60
N MET A 177 -17.74 -9.92 1.91
CA MET A 177 -18.35 -9.08 2.94
C MET A 177 -17.89 -7.62 2.84
N VAL A 178 -16.60 -7.37 2.65
CA VAL A 178 -16.07 -6.01 2.46
C VAL A 178 -16.64 -5.41 1.18
N TRP A 179 -16.59 -6.12 0.05
CA TRP A 179 -17.13 -5.66 -1.23
C TRP A 179 -18.60 -5.24 -1.12
N ARG A 180 -19.45 -6.10 -0.57
CA ARG A 180 -20.89 -5.83 -0.42
C ARG A 180 -21.18 -4.72 0.60
N SER A 181 -20.32 -4.52 1.60
CA SER A 181 -20.47 -3.39 2.53
C SER A 181 -20.21 -2.04 1.85
N VAL A 182 -19.28 -1.98 0.88
CA VAL A 182 -18.89 -0.74 0.20
C VAL A 182 -19.70 -0.51 -1.07
N ARG A 183 -19.94 -1.56 -1.86
CA ARG A 183 -20.61 -1.50 -3.17
C ARG A 183 -22.11 -1.73 -3.09
N GLY A 184 -22.64 -2.06 -1.91
CA GLY A 184 -24.05 -2.40 -1.68
C GLY A 184 -24.28 -3.91 -1.60
N ALA A 185 -25.24 -4.31 -0.76
CA ALA A 185 -25.48 -5.70 -0.39
C ALA A 185 -25.79 -6.63 -1.57
N ASP A 186 -26.41 -6.09 -2.62
CA ASP A 186 -26.81 -6.81 -3.83
C ASP A 186 -25.74 -6.77 -4.94
N SER A 187 -24.60 -6.13 -4.70
CA SER A 187 -23.52 -6.03 -5.68
C SER A 187 -22.67 -7.30 -5.68
N PRO A 188 -22.66 -8.10 -6.78
CA PRO A 188 -21.82 -9.27 -6.87
C PRO A 188 -20.35 -8.87 -6.87
N MET A 189 -19.52 -9.59 -6.10
CA MET A 189 -18.06 -9.41 -6.13
C MET A 189 -17.50 -10.00 -7.43
N PRO A 190 -16.67 -9.28 -8.18
CA PRO A 190 -15.97 -9.84 -9.35
C PRO A 190 -15.07 -11.01 -8.96
N ALA A 191 -14.81 -11.91 -9.91
CA ALA A 191 -13.80 -12.95 -9.72
C ALA A 191 -12.38 -12.37 -9.84
N PRO A 192 -11.39 -12.92 -9.11
CA PRO A 192 -10.00 -12.50 -9.25
C PRO A 192 -9.43 -12.86 -10.63
N VAL A 193 -8.67 -11.94 -11.23
CA VAL A 193 -7.91 -12.17 -12.46
C VAL A 193 -6.49 -12.60 -12.09
N ARG A 194 -5.92 -13.58 -12.81
CA ARG A 194 -4.52 -13.99 -12.68
C ARG A 194 -3.85 -13.88 -14.04
N ALA A 195 -2.96 -12.91 -14.18
CA ALA A 195 -2.29 -12.59 -15.43
C ALA A 195 -0.83 -13.03 -15.42
N ALA A 196 -0.25 -13.14 -16.62
CA ALA A 196 1.18 -13.37 -16.81
C ALA A 196 1.75 -12.23 -17.65
N PHE A 197 2.82 -11.59 -17.15
CA PHE A 197 3.49 -10.48 -17.84
C PHE A 197 4.83 -10.95 -18.37
N VAL A 198 4.95 -11.09 -19.69
CA VAL A 198 6.19 -11.50 -20.37
C VAL A 198 6.71 -10.33 -21.18
N PHE A 199 7.89 -9.83 -20.83
CA PHE A 199 8.57 -8.77 -21.59
C PHE A 199 9.69 -9.40 -22.43
N PRO A 200 9.51 -9.50 -23.76
CA PRO A 200 10.59 -9.99 -24.62
C PRO A 200 11.74 -8.98 -24.60
N HIS A 201 12.97 -9.48 -24.50
CA HIS A 201 14.13 -8.65 -24.80
C HIS A 201 14.08 -8.27 -26.29
N PRO A 202 14.19 -6.98 -26.65
CA PRO A 202 14.37 -6.61 -28.04
C PRO A 202 15.60 -7.34 -28.57
N LYS A 203 15.47 -8.03 -29.72
CA LYS A 203 16.65 -8.51 -30.45
C LYS A 203 17.58 -7.32 -30.69
N ALA A 204 18.85 -7.44 -30.31
CA ALA A 204 19.85 -6.50 -30.77
C ALA A 204 19.88 -6.56 -32.31
N ALA A 205 19.95 -5.40 -32.96
CA ALA A 205 20.12 -5.36 -34.41
C ALA A 205 21.45 -6.05 -34.76
N GLY A 206 21.39 -7.28 -35.28
CA GLY A 206 22.58 -8.06 -35.67
C GLY A 206 22.58 -9.54 -35.31
N ASP A 207 21.62 -10.02 -34.49
CA ASP A 207 21.49 -11.47 -34.20
C ASP A 207 20.50 -12.16 -35.15
N ASP A 208 21.01 -12.49 -36.34
CA ASP A 208 20.51 -13.57 -37.21
C ASP A 208 21.34 -14.85 -36.99
#